data_AF-A0A8T6ITE6-F1
#
_entry.id   AF-A0A8T6ITE6-F1
#
_cell.length_a   1.000
_cell.length_b   1.000
_cell.length_c   1.000
_cell.angle_alpha   90.00
_cell.angle_beta   90.00
_cell.angle_gamma   90.00
#
_symmetry.space_group_name_H-M   'P 1'
#
loop_
_entity.id
_entity.type
_entity.pdbx_description
1 polymer ?
#
loop_
_entity_poly.entity_id
_entity_poly.type
_entity_poly.pdbx_seq_one_letter_code
_entity_poly.pdbx_strand_id
1 'polypeptide(L)'
;MSEDKLRLYLDEHVNVEIARQLNHLGIDTITVQALETQGEDDPIQLQIATELGRVLCTMDSDYVDLAAEGAQHAGIVFIPSEHREIGVVVKFLDLMARVFTADEARNHVEYVSRLD
;
A
#
# COMPACT_ATOMS: atom_id res chain seq x y z
N MET A 1 -23.42 0.43 1.57
CA MET A 1 -22.13 0.30 0.86
C MET A 1 -21.09 0.71 1.88
N SER A 2 -20.29 -0.23 2.36
CA SER A 2 -19.50 -0.07 3.58
C SER A 2 -18.43 1.01 3.41
N GLU A 3 -18.37 1.96 4.36
CA GLU A 3 -17.40 3.06 4.41
C GLU A 3 -15.99 2.60 4.83
N ASP A 4 -15.78 1.30 5.07
CA ASP A 4 -14.54 0.74 5.66
C ASP A 4 -13.60 0.04 4.66
N LYS A 5 -13.79 0.23 3.36
CA LYS A 5 -12.93 -0.43 2.35
C LYS A 5 -11.53 0.15 2.34
N LEU A 6 -10.52 -0.72 2.30
CA LEU A 6 -9.15 -0.29 2.10
C LEU A 6 -8.98 0.40 0.76
N ARG A 7 -8.18 1.46 0.81
CA ARG A 7 -7.72 2.24 -0.33
C ARG A 7 -6.21 2.19 -0.32
N LEU A 8 -5.60 2.08 -1.48
CA LEU A 8 -4.18 1.80 -1.61
C LEU A 8 -3.44 2.99 -2.23
N TYR A 9 -2.21 3.19 -1.79
CA TYR A 9 -1.26 4.15 -2.33
C TYR A 9 0.04 3.42 -2.67
N LEU A 10 0.37 3.32 -3.95
CA LEU A 10 1.56 2.61 -4.42
C LEU A 10 2.72 3.58 -4.54
N ASP A 11 3.80 3.26 -3.84
CA ASP A 11 5.09 3.93 -3.89
C ASP A 11 5.68 3.95 -5.32
N GLU A 12 6.61 4.88 -5.59
CA GLU A 12 7.10 5.17 -6.93
C GLU A 12 7.81 3.98 -7.60
N HIS A 13 8.41 3.10 -6.79
CA HIS A 13 9.12 1.91 -7.25
C HIS A 13 8.17 0.72 -7.51
N VAL A 14 6.89 0.82 -7.15
CA VAL A 14 5.91 -0.23 -7.39
C VAL A 14 5.37 -0.12 -8.82
N ASN A 15 5.32 -1.26 -9.51
CA ASN A 15 4.89 -1.31 -10.91
C ASN A 15 3.44 -0.82 -11.06
N VAL A 16 3.23 0.24 -11.84
CA VAL A 16 1.93 0.88 -12.10
C VAL A 16 0.86 -0.08 -12.66
N GLU A 17 1.27 -1.20 -13.27
CA GLU A 17 0.37 -2.25 -13.73
C GLU A 17 -0.41 -2.89 -12.57
N ILE A 18 0.16 -2.92 -11.37
CA ILE A 18 -0.51 -3.40 -10.15
C ILE A 18 -1.71 -2.49 -9.83
N ALA A 19 -1.50 -1.16 -9.82
CA ALA A 19 -2.60 -0.20 -9.64
C ALA A 19 -3.69 -0.37 -10.71
N ARG A 20 -3.30 -0.57 -11.97
CA ARG A 20 -4.25 -0.77 -13.07
C ARG A 20 -5.14 -2.01 -12.84
N GLN A 21 -4.55 -3.13 -12.44
CA GLN A 21 -5.28 -4.38 -12.19
C GLN A 21 -6.16 -4.28 -10.94
N LEU A 22 -5.67 -3.69 -9.85
CA LEU A 22 -6.45 -3.49 -8.62
C LEU A 22 -7.66 -2.59 -8.85
N ASN A 23 -7.49 -1.49 -9.59
CA ASN A 23 -8.61 -0.62 -9.97
C ASN A 23 -9.63 -1.37 -10.86
N HIS A 24 -9.18 -2.24 -11.76
CA HIS A 24 -10.08 -3.10 -12.54
C HIS A 24 -10.89 -4.08 -11.66
N LEU A 25 -10.30 -4.54 -10.55
CA LEU A 25 -10.96 -5.37 -9.53
C LEU A 25 -11.85 -4.56 -8.55
N GLY A 26 -11.93 -3.24 -8.73
CA GLY A 26 -12.75 -2.33 -7.91
C GLY A 26 -12.09 -1.88 -6.61
N ILE A 27 -10.77 -2.04 -6.48
CA ILE A 27 -9.99 -1.55 -5.34
C ILE A 27 -9.44 -0.16 -5.67
N ASP A 28 -9.86 0.86 -4.92
CA ASP A 28 -9.42 2.25 -5.09
C ASP A 28 -7.92 2.37 -4.81
N THR A 29 -7.14 2.47 -5.89
CA THR A 29 -5.68 2.47 -5.86
C THR A 29 -5.14 3.66 -6.62
N ILE A 30 -4.30 4.46 -5.96
CA ILE A 30 -3.54 5.55 -6.59
C ILE A 30 -2.03 5.27 -6.48
N THR A 31 -1.22 5.99 -7.24
CA THR A 31 0.24 5.86 -7.22
C THR A 31 0.89 7.22 -6.96
N VAL A 32 2.14 7.22 -6.49
CA VAL A 32 2.94 8.46 -6.34
C VAL A 32 2.98 9.26 -7.64
N GLN A 33 3.11 8.58 -8.79
CA GLN A 33 3.14 9.24 -10.11
C GLN A 33 1.81 9.93 -10.44
N ALA A 34 0.68 9.34 -10.03
CA ALA A 34 -0.64 9.93 -10.27
C ALA A 34 -0.92 11.17 -9.41
N LEU A 35 -0.23 11.32 -8.28
CA LEU A 35 -0.29 12.51 -7.43
C LEU A 35 0.75 13.58 -7.81
N GLU A 36 1.63 13.28 -8.76
CA GLU A 36 2.75 14.15 -9.14
C GLU A 36 3.68 14.51 -7.96
N THR A 37 3.77 13.62 -6.96
CA THR A 37 4.60 13.79 -5.74
C THR A 37 5.88 12.97 -5.76
N GLN A 38 6.34 12.54 -6.94
CA GLN A 38 7.55 11.72 -7.08
C GLN A 38 8.81 12.46 -6.58
N GLY A 39 9.71 11.75 -5.91
CA GLY A 39 10.96 12.31 -5.38
C GLY A 39 10.84 13.09 -4.06
N GLU A 40 9.66 13.15 -3.46
CA GLU A 40 9.50 13.55 -2.05
C GLU A 40 10.05 12.47 -1.12
N ASP A 41 10.57 12.87 0.04
CA ASP A 41 11.15 11.97 1.04
C ASP A 41 10.11 11.00 1.64
N ASP A 42 10.56 9.84 2.12
CA ASP A 42 9.68 8.79 2.66
C ASP A 42 8.72 9.26 3.77
N PRO A 43 9.13 10.07 4.77
CA PRO A 43 8.19 10.59 5.76
C PRO A 43 7.06 11.42 5.15
N ILE A 44 7.34 12.14 4.05
CA ILE A 44 6.34 12.94 3.32
C ILE A 44 5.37 12.02 2.59
N GLN A 45 5.85 10.99 1.91
CA GLN A 45 4.99 10.01 1.24
C GLN A 45 4.10 9.26 2.22
N LEU A 46 4.65 8.86 3.36
CA LEU A 46 3.92 8.20 4.44
C LEU A 46 2.83 9.13 5.00
N GLN A 47 3.14 10.41 5.18
CA GLN A 47 2.18 11.42 5.60
C GLN A 47 1.05 11.61 4.57
N ILE A 48 1.37 11.72 3.28
CA ILE A 48 0.37 11.83 2.20
C ILE A 48 -0.57 10.62 2.21
N ALA A 49 -0.05 9.40 2.25
CA ALA A 49 -0.85 8.18 2.39
C ALA A 49 -1.81 8.26 3.58
N THR A 50 -1.27 8.67 4.73
CA THR A 50 -1.99 8.72 6.00
C THR A 50 -3.11 9.76 5.99
N GLU A 51 -2.84 10.97 5.52
CA GLU A 51 -3.83 12.05 5.39
C GLU A 51 -4.94 11.69 4.40
N LEU A 52 -4.60 10.97 3.33
CA LEU A 52 -5.58 10.45 2.38
C LEU A 52 -6.33 9.22 2.91
N GLY A 53 -5.91 8.65 4.04
CA GLY A 53 -6.46 7.42 4.63
C GLY A 53 -6.26 6.21 3.70
N ARG A 54 -5.05 6.03 3.17
CA ARG A 54 -4.65 4.97 2.24
C ARG A 54 -3.48 4.17 2.80
N VAL A 55 -3.54 2.86 2.62
CA VAL A 55 -2.43 1.96 2.96
C VAL A 55 -1.31 2.15 1.94
N LEU A 56 -0.11 2.44 2.42
CA LEU A 56 1.09 2.58 1.58
C LEU A 56 1.61 1.19 1.19
N CYS A 57 1.76 0.93 -0.11
CA CYS A 57 2.38 -0.29 -0.62
C CYS A 57 3.77 0.06 -1.19
N THR A 58 4.83 -0.55 -0.65
CA THR A 58 6.22 -0.20 -1.00
C THR A 58 7.13 -1.42 -1.08
N MET A 59 8.25 -1.27 -1.78
CA MET A 59 9.38 -2.22 -1.78
C MET A 59 10.55 -1.73 -0.92
N ASP A 60 10.44 -0.53 -0.33
CA ASP A 60 11.47 0.12 0.47
C ASP A 60 11.25 -0.20 1.96
N SER A 61 12.32 -0.70 2.60
CA SER A 61 12.29 -1.07 4.01
C SER A 61 12.30 0.14 4.93
N ASP A 62 12.72 1.32 4.46
CA ASP A 62 12.84 2.51 5.29
C ASP A 62 11.45 2.95 5.83
N TYR A 63 10.36 2.66 5.11
CA TYR A 63 9.00 2.82 5.64
C TYR A 63 8.65 1.89 6.81
N VAL A 64 9.20 0.67 6.82
CA VAL A 64 9.03 -0.27 7.94
C VAL A 64 9.79 0.24 9.17
N ASP A 65 10.99 0.79 8.96
CA ASP A 65 11.78 1.40 10.03
C ASP A 65 11.06 2.64 10.59
N LEU A 66 10.52 3.52 9.75
CA LEU A 66 9.69 4.66 10.19
C LEU A 66 8.50 4.23 11.05
N ALA A 67 7.82 3.14 10.68
CA ALA A 67 6.73 2.58 11.48
C ALA A 67 7.23 2.03 12.82
N ALA A 68 8.37 1.33 12.83
CA ALA A 68 8.99 0.82 14.06
C ALA A 68 9.46 1.94 15.01
N GLU A 69 9.82 3.11 14.45
CA GLU A 69 10.15 4.32 15.20
C GLU A 69 8.91 5.07 15.73
N GLY A 70 7.71 4.63 15.37
CA GLY A 70 6.44 5.14 15.91
C GLY A 70 5.71 6.14 15.03
N ALA A 71 6.11 6.29 13.76
CA ALA A 71 5.36 7.08 12.79
C ALA A 71 3.91 6.56 12.71
N GLN A 72 2.94 7.48 12.73
CA GLN A 72 1.54 7.11 12.58
C GLN A 72 1.21 6.93 11.10
N HIS A 73 0.48 5.88 10.76
CA HIS A 73 0.12 5.58 9.38
C HIS A 73 -1.24 4.91 9.22
N ALA A 74 -1.83 5.05 8.04
CA ALA A 74 -3.07 4.36 7.68
C ALA A 74 -2.88 2.86 7.34
N GLY A 75 -1.62 2.40 7.35
CA GLY A 75 -1.20 1.02 7.10
C GLY A 75 -0.03 0.98 6.12
N ILE A 76 0.82 -0.03 6.25
CA ILE A 76 1.93 -0.27 5.31
C ILE A 76 1.86 -1.72 4.85
N VAL A 77 2.05 -1.93 3.54
CA VAL A 77 2.29 -3.25 2.95
C VAL A 77 3.68 -3.23 2.34
N PHE A 78 4.58 -4.02 2.93
CA PHE A 78 5.91 -4.24 2.38
C PHE A 78 5.87 -5.38 1.35
N ILE A 79 6.52 -5.17 0.21
CA ILE A 79 6.62 -6.13 -0.91
C ILE A 79 8.05 -6.67 -0.99
N PRO A 80 8.33 -7.85 -0.42
CA PRO A 80 9.65 -8.46 -0.48
C PRO A 80 10.10 -8.73 -1.92
N SER A 81 11.41 -8.69 -2.16
CA SER A 81 12.02 -8.94 -3.47
C SER A 81 11.59 -10.26 -4.12
N GLU A 82 11.39 -11.30 -3.31
CA GLU A 82 10.92 -12.63 -3.70
C GLU A 82 9.44 -12.69 -4.15
N HIS A 83 8.66 -11.63 -3.93
CA HIS A 83 7.22 -11.60 -4.20
C HIS A 83 6.80 -10.44 -5.12
N ARG A 84 7.75 -9.79 -5.82
CA ARG A 84 7.50 -8.65 -6.72
C ARG A 84 6.75 -8.98 -8.01
N GLU A 85 6.45 -10.25 -8.26
CA GLU A 85 5.64 -10.66 -9.41
C GLU A 85 4.26 -9.97 -9.35
N ILE A 86 3.88 -9.27 -10.43
CA ILE A 86 2.61 -8.49 -10.47
C ILE A 86 1.42 -9.32 -9.99
N GLY A 87 1.28 -10.56 -10.47
CA GLY A 87 0.17 -11.43 -10.10
C GLY A 87 0.17 -11.85 -8.62
N VAL A 88 1.34 -11.97 -7.98
CA VAL A 88 1.45 -12.26 -6.54
C VAL A 88 0.98 -11.05 -5.75
N VAL A 89 1.52 -9.87 -6.05
CA VAL A 89 1.16 -8.62 -5.36
C VAL A 89 -0.33 -8.30 -5.54
N VAL A 90 -0.87 -8.39 -6.76
CA VAL A 90 -2.29 -8.11 -7.03
C VAL A 90 -3.19 -9.06 -6.26
N LYS A 91 -2.91 -10.37 -6.24
CA LYS A 91 -3.73 -11.34 -5.49
C LYS A 91 -3.71 -11.07 -3.99
N PHE A 92 -2.53 -10.77 -3.44
CA PHE A 92 -2.39 -10.48 -2.02
C PHE A 92 -3.14 -9.20 -1.63
N LEU A 93 -2.93 -8.11 -2.38
CA LEU A 93 -3.59 -6.82 -2.11
C LEU A 93 -5.10 -6.88 -2.32
N ASP A 94 -5.59 -7.64 -3.31
CA ASP A 94 -7.02 -7.88 -3.51
C ASP A 94 -7.63 -8.62 -2.31
N LEU A 95 -6.98 -9.67 -1.80
CA LEU A 95 -7.43 -10.39 -0.61
C LEU A 95 -7.44 -9.45 0.61
N MET A 96 -6.33 -8.76 0.86
CA MET A 96 -6.21 -7.83 1.99
C MET A 96 -7.32 -6.78 1.96
N ALA A 97 -7.55 -6.13 0.81
CA ALA A 97 -8.58 -5.11 0.64
C ALA A 97 -10.03 -5.61 0.83
N ARG A 98 -10.24 -6.94 0.81
CA ARG A 98 -11.55 -7.58 1.04
C ARG A 98 -11.74 -8.05 2.48
N VAL A 99 -10.66 -8.28 3.22
CA VAL A 99 -10.73 -8.89 4.57
C VAL A 99 -10.36 -7.91 5.68
N PHE A 100 -9.52 -6.91 5.41
CA PHE A 100 -9.19 -5.85 6.37
C PHE A 100 -10.13 -4.66 6.24
N THR A 101 -10.45 -4.07 7.38
CA THR A 101 -11.00 -2.73 7.51
C THR A 101 -9.87 -1.68 7.59
N ALA A 102 -10.20 -0.42 7.30
CA ALA A 102 -9.26 0.69 7.46
C ALA A 102 -8.79 0.89 8.92
N ASP A 103 -9.60 0.52 9.90
CA ASP A 103 -9.21 0.61 11.32
C ASP A 103 -8.21 -0.48 11.69
N GLU A 104 -8.40 -1.72 11.22
CA GLU A 104 -7.46 -2.83 11.41
C GLU A 104 -6.11 -2.59 10.72
N ALA A 105 -6.09 -1.87 9.59
CA ALA A 105 -4.85 -1.52 8.90
C ALA A 105 -4.07 -0.39 9.57
N ARG A 106 -4.71 0.44 10.42
CA ARG A 106 -4.07 1.61 11.02
C ARG A 106 -2.90 1.19 11.90
N ASN A 107 -1.73 1.81 11.68
CA ASN A 107 -0.47 1.51 12.37
C ASN A 107 -0.04 0.03 12.29
N HIS A 108 -0.54 -0.71 11.29
CA HIS A 108 -0.18 -2.10 11.05
C HIS A 108 0.69 -2.24 9.79
N VAL A 109 1.68 -3.13 9.88
CA VAL A 109 2.58 -3.46 8.77
C VAL A 109 2.28 -4.90 8.34
N GLU A 110 1.87 -5.06 7.08
CA GLU A 110 1.68 -6.36 6.43
C GLU A 110 2.80 -6.66 5.45
N TYR A 111 3.07 -7.95 5.27
CA TYR A 111 4.11 -8.43 4.35
C TYR A 111 3.47 -9.26 3.26
N VAL A 112 3.67 -8.87 1.99
CA VAL A 112 3.20 -9.68 0.87
C VAL A 112 3.81 -11.06 0.97
N SER A 113 2.97 -12.08 0.85
CA SER A 113 3.37 -13.49 0.73
C SER A 113 2.63 -14.13 -0.44
N ARG A 114 3.18 -15.23 -0.96
CA ARG A 114 2.50 -16.01 -2.00
C ARG A 114 1.29 -16.71 -1.39
N LEU A 115 0.13 -16.53 -2.03
CA LEU A 115 -1.09 -17.27 -1.72
C LEU A 115 -1.13 -18.54 -2.59
N ASP A 116 -1.17 -19.71 -1.94
CA ASP A 116 -1.28 -21.02 -2.58
C ASP A 116 -2.70 -21.35 -3.06
#